data_AF-A0A1G9FRP7-F1
#
_entry.id   AF-A0A1G9FRP7-F1
#
_cell.length_a   1.000
_cell.length_b   1.000
_cell.length_c   1.000
_cell.angle_alpha   90.00
_cell.angle_beta   90.00
_cell.angle_gamma   90.00
#
_symmetry.space_group_name_H-M   'P 1'
#
loop_
_entity.id
_entity.type
_entity.pdbx_description
1 polymer ?
#
loop_
_entity_poly.entity_id
_entity_poly.type
_entity_poly.pdbx_seq_one_letter_code
_entity_poly.pdbx_strand_id
1 'polypeptide(L)' 'MITIVYRLIIVYILGLVLWNLFEETEIKMQANNALVIIPLILRVLMIK' A
#
# COMPACT_ATOMS: atom_id res chain seq x y z
N MET A 1 21.99 0.41 4.63
CA MET A 1 21.28 -0.20 5.78
C MET A 1 19.85 0.34 5.97
N ILE A 2 19.55 1.61 5.66
CA ILE A 2 18.18 2.18 5.74
C ILE A 2 17.16 1.52 4.78
N THR A 3 17.61 0.96 3.65
CA THR A 3 16.75 0.45 2.58
C THR A 3 15.92 -0.78 2.95
N ILE A 4 16.42 -1.71 3.75
CA ILE A 4 15.70 -2.95 4.08
C ILE A 4 14.57 -2.69 5.07
N VAL A 5 14.84 -1.96 6.16
CA VAL A 5 13.82 -1.61 7.16
C VAL A 5 12.72 -0.75 6.51
N TYR A 6 13.09 0.22 5.67
CA TYR A 6 12.13 1.00 4.91
C TYR A 6 11.24 0.14 4.00
N ARG A 7 11.82 -0.85 3.31
CA ARG A 7 11.07 -1.75 2.44
C ARG A 7 10.10 -2.64 3.22
N LEU A 8 10.52 -3.14 4.38
CA LEU A 8 9.66 -3.91 5.28
C LEU A 8 8.47 -3.09 5.78
N ILE A 9 8.70 -1.82 6.15
CA ILE A 9 7.62 -0.91 6.55
C ILE A 9 6.63 -0.72 5.40
N ILE A 10 7.11 -0.49 4.17
CA ILE A 10 6.21 -0.33 3.02
C ILE A 10 5.42 -1.60 2.74
N VAL A 11 6.04 -2.77 2.77
CA VAL A 11 5.34 -4.05 2.56
C VAL A 11 4.28 -4.26 3.63
N TYR A 12 4.58 -3.94 4.89
CA TYR A 12 3.61 -4.00 5.98
C TYR A 12 2.41 -3.06 5.76
N ILE A 13 2.67 -1.79 5.43
CA ILE A 13 1.61 -0.82 5.15
C ILE A 13 0.77 -1.26 3.95
N LEU A 14 1.41 -1.76 2.88
CA LEU A 14 0.73 -2.25 1.69
C LEU A 14 -0.20 -3.44 2.02
N GLY A 15 0.22 -4.35 2.91
CA GLY A 15 -0.64 -5.42 3.42
C GLY A 15 -1.87 -4.90 4.16
N LEU A 16 -1.71 -3.89 5.04
CA LEU A 16 -2.83 -3.27 5.76
C LEU A 16 -3.81 -2.56 4.82
N VAL A 17 -3.31 -1.81 3.83
CA VAL A 17 -4.18 -1.10 2.88
C VAL A 17 -4.91 -2.08 1.96
N LEU A 18 -4.25 -3.17 1.54
CA LEU A 18 -4.92 -4.24 0.79
C LEU A 18 -6.02 -4.91 1.62
N TRP A 19 -5.75 -5.23 2.88
CA TRP A 19 -6.77 -5.78 3.77
C TRP A 19 -7.97 -4.83 3.90
N ASN A 20 -7.70 -3.56 4.18
CA ASN A 20 -8.74 -2.54 4.29
C ASN A 20 -9.55 -2.39 2.98
N LEU A 21 -8.90 -2.45 1.81
CA LEU A 21 -9.60 -2.39 0.51
C LEU A 21 -10.67 -3.48 0.35
N PHE A 22 -10.45 -4.67 0.90
CA PHE A 22 -11.40 -5.80 0.83
C PHE A 22 -12.47 -5.75 1.92
N GLU A 23 -12.20 -5.09 3.05
CA GLU A 23 -13.14 -4.95 4.17
C GLU A 23 -14.05 -3.71 4.02
N GLU A 24 -13.58 -2.70 3.30
CA GLU A 24 -14.27 -1.43 3.13
C GLU A 24 -15.49 -1.54 2.20
N THR A 25 -16.66 -1.17 2.73
CA THR A 25 -17.94 -1.21 2.00
C THR A 25 -18.26 0.09 1.26
N GLU A 26 -17.69 1.22 1.68
CA GLU A 26 -17.93 2.49 0.98
C GLU A 26 -17.06 2.63 -0.27
N ILE A 27 -17.68 2.72 -1.44
CA ILE A 27 -17.01 2.85 -2.75
C ILE A 27 -16.01 4.01 -2.78
N LYS A 28 -16.32 5.14 -2.12
CA LYS A 28 -15.41 6.30 -2.04
C LYS A 28 -14.14 5.98 -1.27
N MET A 29 -14.26 5.30 -0.13
CA MET A 29 -13.11 4.90 0.69
C MET A 29 -12.31 3.79 0.00
N GLN A 30 -12.99 2.84 -0.66
CA GLN A 30 -12.36 1.80 -1.46
C GLN A 30 -11.54 2.41 -2.61
N ALA A 31 -12.07 3.39 -3.33
CA ALA A 31 -11.34 4.09 -4.38
C ALA A 31 -10.10 4.83 -3.84
N ASN A 32 -10.22 5.44 -2.66
CA ASN A 32 -9.10 6.13 -2.02
C ASN A 32 -7.99 5.15 -1.59
N ASN A 33 -8.36 4.00 -1.04
CA ASN A 33 -7.42 2.92 -0.70
C ASN A 33 -6.72 2.38 -1.96
N ALA A 34 -7.46 2.16 -3.05
CA ALA A 34 -6.88 1.72 -4.32
C ALA A 34 -5.86 2.73 -4.88
N LEU A 35 -6.17 4.03 -4.78
CA LEU A 35 -5.27 5.11 -5.21
C LEU A 35 -3.94 5.10 -4.43
N VAL A 36 -3.98 4.78 -3.14
CA VAL A 36 -2.79 4.70 -2.27
C VAL A 36 -1.99 3.41 -2.48
N ILE A 37 -2.63 2.32 -2.89
CA ILE A 37 -1.96 1.05 -3.20
C ILE A 37 -0.99 1.18 -4.38
N ILE A 38 -1.37 1.92 -5.43
CA ILE A 38 -0.55 2.10 -6.63
C ILE A 38 0.86 2.63 -6.30
N PRO A 39 1.04 3.79 -5.64
CA PRO A 39 2.37 4.29 -5.29
C PRO A 39 3.09 3.40 -4.26
N LEU A 40 2.38 2.68 -3.38
CA LEU A 40 3.01 1.73 -2.47
C LEU A 40 3.61 0.53 -3.22
N ILE A 41 2.90 -0.03 -4.21
CA ILE A 41 3.42 -1.10 -5.07
C ILE A 41 4.66 -0.60 -5.83
N LEU A 42 4.58 0.58 -6.45
CA LEU A 42 5.71 1.18 -7.18
C LEU A 42 6.94 1.34 -6.27
N ARG A 43 6.74 1.78 -5.01
CA ARG A 43 7.83 1.89 -4.01
C ARG A 43 8.43 0.53 -3.63
N VAL A 44 7.63 -0.53 -3.48
CA VAL A 44 8.16 -1.89 -3.20
C VAL A 44 9.00 -2.39 -4.38
N LEU A 45 8.48 -2.22 -5.60
CA LEU A 45 9.12 -2.64 -6.84
C LEU A 45 10.31 -1.75 -7.24
N MET A 46 10.57 -0.65 -6.51
CA MET A 46 11.60 0.34 -6.82
C MET A 46 11.47 0.94 -8.23
N ILE A 47 10.24 1.12 -8.69
CA ILE A 47 9.92 1.79 -9.94
C ILE A 47 9.88 3.30 -9.65
N LYS A 48 10.66 4.07 -10.41
CA LYS A 48 10.74 5.54 -10.30
C LYS A 48 9.75 6.22 -11.22
#